data_AF-A0A8S2ZJI2-F1
#
_entry.id   AF-A0A8S2ZJI2-F1
#
_cell.length_a   1.000
_cell.length_b   1.000
_cell.length_c   1.000
_cell.angle_alpha   90.00
_cell.angle_beta   90.00
_cell.angle_gamma   90.00
#
_symmetry.space_group_name_H-M   'P 1'
#
loop_
_entity.id
_entity.type
_entity.pdbx_description
1 polymer ?
#
loop_
_entity_poly.entity_id
_entity_poly.type
_entity_poly.pdbx_seq_one_letter_code
_entity_poly.pdbx_strand_id
1 'polypeptide(L)'
;MTIGENIAYGDNSRNVPLSEIQEAAKQANIHLRILSLPQGYDTKCGNAGHTQLSGGEKQRIAIARALVRNPRILLLDEATSALDNKAELIVQEALDAARSGRTCVTIAHRLTTIQNSDKIAVVERGRLKEEG
;
A
#
# COMPACT_ATOMS: atom_id res chain seq x y z
N MET A 1 8.51 -16.60 4.23
CA MET A 1 7.71 -15.85 3.26
C MET A 1 8.64 -14.98 2.43
N THR A 2 8.57 -15.07 1.11
CA THR A 2 9.25 -14.17 0.17
C THR A 2 8.42 -12.90 -0.05
N ILE A 3 9.00 -11.87 -0.69
CA ILE A 3 8.24 -10.68 -1.09
C ILE A 3 7.10 -11.06 -2.05
N GLY A 4 7.36 -11.93 -3.02
CA GLY A 4 6.34 -12.42 -3.96
C GLY A 4 5.18 -13.11 -3.26
N GLU A 5 5.49 -14.04 -2.33
CA GLU A 5 4.48 -14.71 -1.50
C GLU A 5 3.67 -13.72 -0.65
N ASN A 6 4.32 -12.69 -0.10
CA ASN A 6 3.63 -11.67 0.70
C ASN A 6 2.62 -10.89 -0.14
N ILE A 7 3.00 -10.48 -1.36
CA ILE A 7 2.09 -9.78 -2.27
C ILE A 7 0.95 -10.71 -2.71
N ALA A 8 1.27 -11.94 -3.12
CA ALA A 8 0.30 -12.94 -3.54
C ALA A 8 -0.74 -13.27 -2.45
N TYR A 9 -0.36 -13.19 -1.18
CA TYR A 9 -1.25 -13.40 -0.04
C TYR A 9 -2.48 -12.46 -0.02
N GLY A 10 -2.47 -11.39 -0.82
CA GLY A 10 -3.63 -10.53 -1.02
C GLY A 10 -4.83 -11.22 -1.67
N ASP A 11 -4.59 -12.31 -2.41
CA ASP A 11 -5.62 -13.13 -3.03
C ASP A 11 -5.34 -14.63 -2.84
N ASN A 12 -5.76 -15.16 -1.68
CA ASN A 12 -5.62 -16.57 -1.35
C ASN A 12 -6.65 -17.49 -2.05
N SER A 13 -7.54 -16.94 -2.90
CA SER A 13 -8.56 -17.73 -3.58
C SER A 13 -8.03 -18.46 -4.82
N ARG A 14 -6.84 -18.08 -5.30
CA ARG A 14 -6.20 -18.62 -6.50
C ARG A 14 -4.68 -18.52 -6.38
N ASN A 15 -3.98 -19.24 -7.26
CA ASN A 15 -2.55 -19.00 -7.46
C ASN A 15 -2.36 -17.72 -8.29
N VAL A 16 -1.83 -16.68 -7.66
CA VAL A 16 -1.55 -15.41 -8.34
C VAL A 16 -0.31 -15.56 -9.21
N PRO A 17 -0.39 -15.32 -10.53
CA PRO A 17 0.77 -15.42 -11.41
C PRO A 17 1.75 -14.26 -11.15
N LEU A 18 3.03 -14.52 -11.41
CA LEU A 18 4.11 -13.53 -11.17
C LEU A 18 3.89 -12.21 -11.91
N SER A 19 3.28 -12.24 -13.09
CA SER A 19 2.95 -11.02 -13.86
C SER A 19 2.01 -10.08 -13.10
N GLU A 20 1.00 -10.62 -12.41
CA GLU A 20 0.06 -9.83 -11.60
C GLU A 20 0.72 -9.31 -10.32
N ILE A 21 1.59 -10.12 -9.69
CA ILE A 21 2.41 -9.68 -8.55
C ILE A 21 3.31 -8.51 -8.98
N GLN A 22 3.92 -8.59 -10.15
CA GLN A 22 4.77 -7.54 -10.71
C GLN A 22 3.98 -6.27 -10.99
N GLU A 23 2.79 -6.40 -11.57
CA GLU A 23 1.92 -5.26 -11.86
C GLU A 23 1.47 -4.55 -10.57
N ALA A 24 1.03 -5.31 -9.56
CA ALA A 24 0.69 -4.75 -8.26
C ALA A 24 1.89 -4.05 -7.59
N ALA A 25 3.10 -4.60 -7.72
CA ALA A 25 4.33 -3.98 -7.21
C ALA A 25 4.74 -2.71 -7.98
N LYS A 26 4.41 -2.60 -9.26
CA LYS A 26 4.62 -1.37 -10.05
C LYS A 26 3.65 -0.28 -9.61
N GLN A 27 2.37 -0.62 -9.46
CA GLN A 27 1.34 0.31 -8.97
C GLN A 27 1.68 0.81 -7.55
N ALA A 28 2.27 -0.04 -6.72
CA ALA A 28 2.73 0.34 -5.39
C ALA A 28 4.12 1.00 -5.36
N ASN A 29 4.71 1.35 -6.52
CA ASN A 29 6.03 2.00 -6.65
C ASN A 29 7.17 1.29 -5.88
N ILE A 30 7.19 -0.05 -5.91
CA ILE A 30 8.23 -0.87 -5.22
C ILE A 30 8.94 -1.85 -6.17
N HIS A 31 8.42 -2.06 -7.39
CA HIS A 31 8.98 -3.00 -8.37
C HIS A 31 10.48 -2.85 -8.59
N LEU A 32 10.96 -1.64 -8.93
CA LEU A 32 12.39 -1.39 -9.17
C LEU A 32 13.25 -1.67 -7.94
N ARG A 33 12.71 -1.37 -6.75
CA ARG A 33 13.40 -1.65 -5.50
C ARG A 33 13.50 -3.15 -5.20
N ILE A 34 12.46 -3.92 -5.55
CA ILE A 34 12.49 -5.38 -5.44
C ILE A 34 13.54 -5.95 -6.40
N LEU A 35 13.57 -5.49 -7.65
CA LEU A 35 14.54 -5.93 -8.65
C LEU A 35 15.99 -5.60 -8.29
N SER A 36 16.24 -4.57 -7.48
CA SER A 36 17.59 -4.26 -7.00
C SER A 36 18.07 -5.16 -5.86
N LEU A 37 17.20 -6.03 -5.31
CA LEU A 37 17.58 -7.03 -4.33
C LEU A 37 18.24 -8.24 -5.03
N PRO A 38 19.25 -8.90 -4.43
CA PRO A 38 19.94 -10.04 -5.04
C PRO A 38 19.02 -11.20 -5.45
N GLN A 39 17.89 -11.37 -4.78
CA GLN A 39 16.91 -12.44 -5.04
C GLN A 39 15.58 -11.90 -5.60
N GLY A 40 15.49 -10.62 -5.93
CA GLY A 40 14.26 -10.05 -6.49
C GLY A 40 13.03 -10.35 -5.63
N TYR A 41 11.98 -10.88 -6.26
CA TYR A 41 10.74 -11.29 -5.60
C TYR A 41 10.89 -12.48 -4.64
N ASP A 42 11.92 -13.30 -4.83
CA ASP A 42 12.23 -14.45 -3.98
C ASP A 42 12.97 -14.04 -2.70
N THR A 43 13.31 -12.76 -2.56
CA THR A 43 13.92 -12.23 -1.33
C THR A 43 13.02 -12.50 -0.13
N LYS A 44 13.56 -13.13 0.91
CA LYS A 44 12.84 -13.42 2.15
C LYS A 44 12.59 -12.15 2.98
N CYS A 45 11.37 -11.96 3.46
CA CYS A 45 10.97 -10.84 4.31
C CYS A 45 10.47 -11.32 5.69
N GLY A 46 10.71 -10.53 6.75
CA GLY A 46 10.31 -10.82 8.14
C GLY A 46 11.49 -10.90 9.12
N ASN A 47 11.21 -11.15 10.41
CA ASN A 47 12.21 -11.14 11.49
C ASN A 47 13.33 -12.19 11.35
N ALA A 48 13.11 -13.23 10.52
CA ALA A 48 14.10 -14.26 10.20
C ALA A 48 14.78 -14.04 8.83
N GLY A 49 14.46 -12.95 8.12
CA GLY A 49 15.05 -12.59 6.83
C GLY A 49 16.28 -11.70 7.00
N HIS A 50 17.31 -11.92 6.17
CA HIS A 50 18.54 -11.13 6.17
C HIS A 50 18.34 -9.72 5.55
N THR A 51 17.28 -9.53 4.75
CA THR A 51 17.00 -8.25 4.08
C THR A 51 16.16 -7.36 4.99
N GLN A 52 16.79 -6.30 5.51
CA GLN A 52 16.07 -5.25 6.23
C GLN A 52 15.35 -4.34 5.22
N LEU A 53 14.02 -4.41 5.22
CA LEU A 53 13.17 -3.47 4.51
C LEU A 53 12.86 -2.27 5.42
N SER A 54 12.96 -1.06 4.88
CA SER A 54 12.53 0.15 5.58
C SER A 54 11.01 0.14 5.85
N GLY A 55 10.54 1.00 6.75
CA GLY A 55 9.10 1.16 7.02
C GLY A 55 8.30 1.45 5.75
N GLY A 56 8.79 2.37 4.91
CA GLY A 56 8.12 2.73 3.65
C GLY A 56 8.11 1.59 2.64
N GLU A 57 9.15 0.77 2.58
CA GLU A 57 9.17 -0.41 1.70
C GLU A 57 8.15 -1.47 2.17
N LYS A 58 8.04 -1.70 3.48
CA LYS A 58 7.02 -2.59 4.05
C LYS A 58 5.60 -2.08 3.75
N GLN A 59 5.39 -0.77 3.84
CA GLN A 59 4.12 -0.12 3.49
C GLN A 59 3.76 -0.38 2.02
N ARG A 60 4.70 -0.16 1.09
CA ARG A 60 4.47 -0.38 -0.34
C ARG A 60 4.21 -1.84 -0.70
N ILE A 61 4.86 -2.79 -0.01
CA ILE A 61 4.53 -4.22 -0.15
C ILE A 61 3.09 -4.49 0.33
N ALA A 62 2.65 -3.88 1.43
CA ALA A 62 1.27 -4.01 1.90
C ALA A 62 0.26 -3.40 0.92
N ILE A 63 0.59 -2.28 0.27
CA ILE A 63 -0.21 -1.67 -0.80
C ILE A 63 -0.30 -2.62 -2.00
N ALA A 64 0.83 -3.16 -2.48
CA ALA A 64 0.85 -4.13 -3.57
C ALA A 64 -0.02 -5.35 -3.23
N ARG A 65 0.07 -5.85 -1.99
CA ARG A 65 -0.77 -6.94 -1.50
C ARG A 65 -2.26 -6.60 -1.55
N ALA A 66 -2.66 -5.38 -1.17
CA ALA A 66 -4.06 -4.96 -1.29
C ALA A 66 -4.52 -4.86 -2.76
N LEU A 67 -3.63 -4.43 -3.65
CA LEU A 67 -3.94 -4.22 -5.07
C LEU A 67 -4.01 -5.50 -5.89
N VAL A 68 -3.29 -6.56 -5.50
CA VAL A 68 -3.24 -7.81 -6.27
C VAL A 68 -4.62 -8.48 -6.46
N ARG A 69 -5.53 -8.27 -5.49
CA ARG A 69 -6.91 -8.77 -5.55
C ARG A 69 -7.82 -7.89 -6.43
N ASN A 70 -7.33 -6.75 -6.88
CA ASN A 70 -8.08 -5.72 -7.59
C ASN A 70 -9.43 -5.39 -6.92
N PRO A 71 -9.42 -4.92 -5.66
CA PRO A 71 -10.65 -4.70 -4.90
C PRO A 71 -11.46 -3.52 -5.44
N ARG A 72 -12.79 -3.62 -5.36
CA ARG A 72 -13.70 -2.48 -5.67
C ARG A 72 -13.68 -1.40 -4.58
N ILE A 73 -13.39 -1.79 -3.34
CA ILE A 73 -13.32 -0.91 -2.17
C ILE A 73 -11.94 -1.04 -1.55
N LEU A 74 -11.25 0.09 -1.39
CA LEU A 74 -9.94 0.21 -0.73
C LEU A 74 -10.11 0.95 0.59
N LEU A 75 -9.65 0.34 1.69
CA LEU A 75 -9.62 0.95 3.01
C LEU A 75 -8.17 1.28 3.36
N LEU A 76 -7.88 2.55 3.63
CA LEU A 76 -6.55 3.05 3.96
C LEU A 76 -6.58 3.59 5.39
N ASP A 77 -6.01 2.83 6.33
CA ASP A 77 -5.95 3.21 7.73
C ASP A 77 -4.55 3.74 8.07
N GLU A 78 -4.42 5.06 8.24
CA GLU A 78 -3.18 5.75 8.59
C GLU A 78 -1.94 5.30 7.79
N ALA A 79 -2.10 5.11 6.48
CA ALA A 79 -1.10 4.45 5.65
C ALA A 79 0.25 5.19 5.50
N THR A 80 0.47 6.31 6.20
CA THR A 80 1.71 7.09 6.18
C THR A 80 2.21 7.51 7.56
N SER A 81 1.53 7.16 8.67
CA SER A 81 1.79 7.78 9.98
C SER A 81 3.18 7.50 10.58
N ALA A 82 3.80 6.39 10.19
CA ALA A 82 5.12 5.94 10.69
C ALA A 82 6.31 6.27 9.75
N LEU A 83 6.11 7.11 8.74
CA LEU A 83 7.11 7.37 7.70
C LEU A 83 7.78 8.74 7.84
N ASP A 84 9.03 8.83 7.38
CA ASP A 84 9.70 10.11 7.14
C ASP A 84 9.10 10.82 5.91
N ASN A 85 9.35 12.13 5.78
CA ASN A 85 8.73 12.97 4.74
C ASN A 85 8.99 12.47 3.30
N LYS A 86 10.17 11.88 3.03
CA LYS A 86 10.52 11.39 1.68
C LYS A 86 9.83 10.08 1.38
N ALA A 87 9.82 9.15 2.32
CA ALA A 87 9.12 7.88 2.20
C ALA A 87 7.60 8.08 2.11
N GLU A 88 7.06 9.05 2.85
CA GLU A 88 5.65 9.44 2.83
C GLU A 88 5.21 9.90 1.45
N LEU A 89 5.96 10.78 0.77
CA LEU A 89 5.62 11.25 -0.57
C LEU A 89 5.50 10.08 -1.56
N ILE A 90 6.49 9.18 -1.55
CA ILE A 90 6.52 8.01 -2.44
C ILE A 90 5.34 7.06 -2.15
N VAL A 91 4.99 6.90 -0.87
CA VAL A 91 3.83 6.09 -0.47
C VAL A 91 2.53 6.78 -0.89
N GLN A 92 2.43 8.10 -0.76
CA GLN A 92 1.27 8.86 -1.17
C GLN A 92 1.02 8.71 -2.69
N GLU A 93 2.07 8.81 -3.52
CA GLU A 93 1.96 8.57 -4.97
C GLU A 93 1.42 7.17 -5.29
N ALA A 94 1.89 6.15 -4.55
CA ALA A 94 1.41 4.77 -4.69
C ALA A 94 -0.06 4.63 -4.27
N LEU A 95 -0.48 5.32 -3.20
CA LEU A 95 -1.86 5.35 -2.74
C LEU A 95 -2.77 6.09 -3.74
N ASP A 96 -2.32 7.20 -4.31
CA ASP A 96 -3.09 7.96 -5.28
C ASP A 96 -3.28 7.16 -6.59
N ALA A 97 -2.25 6.46 -7.06
CA ALA A 97 -2.37 5.53 -8.17
C ALA A 97 -3.32 4.36 -7.85
N ALA A 98 -3.26 3.82 -6.62
CA ALA A 98 -4.13 2.77 -6.13
C ALA A 98 -5.62 3.19 -6.07
N ARG A 99 -5.90 4.46 -5.77
CA ARG A 99 -7.27 5.00 -5.66
C ARG A 99 -8.01 5.09 -6.98
N SER A 100 -7.29 5.26 -8.09
CA SER A 100 -7.91 5.46 -9.41
C SER A 100 -8.82 4.28 -9.79
N GLY A 101 -10.09 4.57 -10.10
CA GLY A 101 -11.10 3.59 -10.49
C GLY A 101 -11.66 2.74 -9.34
N ARG A 102 -11.42 3.12 -8.08
CA ARG A 102 -11.88 2.37 -6.89
C ARG A 102 -12.59 3.29 -5.91
N THR A 103 -13.54 2.75 -5.15
CA THR A 103 -14.07 3.44 -3.97
C THR A 103 -13.00 3.39 -2.87
N CYS A 104 -12.54 4.53 -2.40
CA CYS A 104 -11.53 4.61 -1.36
C CYS A 104 -12.09 5.27 -0.10
N VAL A 105 -11.84 4.65 1.06
CA VAL A 105 -12.09 5.26 2.38
C VAL A 105 -10.75 5.37 3.08
N THR A 106 -10.36 6.59 3.42
CA THR A 106 -9.07 6.87 4.04
C THR A 106 -9.28 7.46 5.44
N ILE A 107 -8.67 6.84 6.44
CA ILE A 107 -8.54 7.37 7.79
C ILE A 107 -7.16 8.03 7.85
N ALA A 108 -7.14 9.34 8.13
CA ALA A 108 -5.92 10.11 8.11
C ALA A 108 -5.75 10.95 9.37
N HIS A 109 -4.52 10.99 9.86
CA HIS A 109 -4.06 11.93 10.89
C HIS A 109 -3.36 13.16 10.31
N ARG A 110 -3.15 13.20 8.98
CA ARG A 110 -2.48 14.29 8.28
C ARG A 110 -3.39 14.84 7.19
N LEU A 111 -3.56 16.16 7.19
CA LEU A 111 -4.37 16.88 6.19
C LEU A 111 -3.84 16.67 4.76
N THR A 112 -2.52 16.59 4.58
CA THR A 112 -1.87 16.36 3.28
C THR A 112 -2.31 15.07 2.59
N THR A 113 -2.67 14.04 3.35
CA THR A 113 -3.13 12.74 2.83
C THR A 113 -4.57 12.79 2.30
N ILE A 114 -5.40 13.71 2.81
CA ILE A 114 -6.84 13.80 2.48
C ILE A 114 -7.22 15.02 1.66
N GLN A 115 -6.31 15.99 1.47
CA GLN A 115 -6.59 17.25 0.76
C GLN A 115 -7.17 17.07 -0.66
N ASN A 116 -6.82 15.97 -1.33
CA ASN A 116 -7.25 15.66 -2.71
C ASN A 116 -8.44 14.69 -2.75
N SER A 117 -9.13 14.47 -1.64
CA SER A 117 -10.27 13.55 -1.59
C SER A 117 -11.53 14.22 -2.14
N ASP A 118 -12.37 13.44 -2.82
CA ASP A 118 -13.66 13.93 -3.35
C ASP A 118 -14.62 14.41 -2.25
N LYS A 119 -14.48 13.80 -1.06
CA LYS A 119 -15.19 14.17 0.17
C LYS A 119 -14.30 13.93 1.39
N ILE A 120 -14.45 14.78 2.39
CA ILE A 120 -13.83 14.73 3.71
C ILE A 120 -14.95 14.79 4.74
N ALA A 121 -14.94 13.83 5.68
CA ALA A 121 -15.91 13.74 6.76
C ALA A 121 -15.21 13.84 8.10
N VAL A 122 -15.59 14.81 8.93
CA VAL A 122 -15.07 14.98 10.29
C VAL A 122 -16.00 14.27 11.27
N VAL A 123 -15.45 13.33 12.05
CA VAL A 123 -16.22 12.58 13.05
C VAL A 123 -15.83 13.03 14.45
N GLU A 124 -16.81 13.44 15.25
CA GLU A 124 -16.63 13.84 16.65
C GLU A 124 -17.62 13.06 17.53
N ARG A 125 -17.11 12.39 18.58
CA ARG A 125 -17.92 11.59 19.54
C ARG A 125 -18.85 10.58 18.85
N GLY A 126 -18.36 9.93 17.78
CA GLY A 126 -19.11 8.94 17.01
C GLY A 126 -20.23 9.52 16.14
N ARG A 127 -20.24 10.84 15.90
CA ARG A 127 -21.20 11.51 15.01
C ARG A 127 -20.48 12.31 13.93
N LEU A 128 -21.07 12.38 12.74
CA LEU A 128 -20.60 13.27 11.68
C LEU A 128 -20.79 14.73 12.14
N LYS A 129 -19.68 15.47 12.18
CA LYS A 129 -19.64 16.87 12.58
C LYS A 129 -19.70 17.79 11.36
N GLU A 130 -18.89 17.49 10.35
CA GLU A 130 -18.74 18.26 9.11
C GLU A 130 -18.50 17.30 7.94
N GLU A 131 -18.94 17.72 6.74
CA GLU A 131 -18.76 17.05 5.46
C GLU A 131 -18.46 18.12 4.41
N GLY A 132 -17.47 17.89 3.55
CA GLY A 132 -17.10 18.78 2.44
C GLY A 132 -16.27 18.09 1.39
#